data_AF-A0A957UCE9-F1
#
_entry.id   AF-A0A957UCE9-F1
#
_cell.length_a   1.000
_cell.length_b   1.000
_cell.length_c   1.000
_cell.angle_alpha   90.00
_cell.angle_beta   90.00
_cell.angle_gamma   90.00
#
_symmetry.space_group_name_H-M   'P 1'
#
loop_
_entity.id
_entity.type
_entity.pdbx_description
1 polymer ?
#
loop_
_entity_poly.entity_id
_entity_poly.type
_entity_poly.pdbx_seq_one_letter_code
_entity_poly.pdbx_strand_id
1 'polypeptide(L)'
;MSSAFYLVIAQTTNGKSVSCPYIDLSVPELVTQPELFDQRYFHRLLRQPAPQVFEFNVDRLDIPAWLREAVIYQIFVDRFTPIPGQPFADTQDLGAFFGGALRGITARLDYLSELGVNCLWLTPIFPAPSHHGYDPMDYFAIEPRLGDMADFQ
;
A
#
# COMPACT_ATOMS: atom_id res chain seq x y z
N MET A 1 -16.64 8.98 -29.62
CA MET A 1 -16.80 8.72 -28.17
C MET A 1 -16.38 9.98 -27.44
N SER A 2 -17.18 10.48 -26.52
CA SER A 2 -16.86 11.70 -25.76
C SER A 2 -15.86 11.34 -24.67
N SER A 3 -14.59 11.76 -24.81
CA SER A 3 -13.64 11.74 -23.71
C SER A 3 -14.17 12.65 -22.60
N ALA A 4 -14.05 12.27 -21.34
CA ALA A 4 -14.48 13.08 -20.20
C ALA A 4 -13.26 13.45 -19.37
N PHE A 5 -13.10 14.74 -19.08
CA PHE A 5 -12.03 15.24 -18.22
C PHE A 5 -12.58 15.50 -16.82
N TYR A 6 -11.97 14.86 -15.82
CA TYR A 6 -12.34 14.99 -14.43
C TYR A 6 -11.24 15.70 -13.66
N LEU A 7 -11.60 16.73 -12.91
CA LEU A 7 -10.70 17.40 -11.98
C LEU A 7 -11.13 17.01 -10.57
N VAL A 8 -10.27 16.26 -9.88
CA VAL A 8 -10.49 15.95 -8.47
C VAL A 8 -9.76 17.02 -7.66
N ILE A 9 -10.52 17.78 -6.88
CA ILE A 9 -9.96 18.76 -5.96
C ILE A 9 -10.20 18.23 -4.55
N ALA A 10 -9.13 17.85 -3.87
CA ALA A 10 -9.19 17.63 -2.43
C ALA A 10 -8.96 18.98 -1.74
N GLN A 11 -9.97 19.49 -1.04
CA GLN A 11 -9.81 20.65 -0.17
C GLN A 11 -9.64 20.19 1.27
N THR A 12 -8.74 20.90 1.96
CA THR A 12 -8.60 20.81 3.41
C THR A 12 -9.33 21.98 4.09
N THR A 13 -9.77 21.80 5.32
CA THR A 13 -10.54 22.75 6.15
C THR A 13 -9.71 23.97 6.53
N ASN A 14 -8.38 23.88 6.44
CA ASN A 14 -7.47 25.01 6.60
C ASN A 14 -7.23 25.79 5.28
N GLY A 15 -8.00 25.48 4.24
CA GLY A 15 -7.97 26.17 2.95
C GLY A 15 -6.88 25.72 1.98
N LYS A 16 -6.11 24.66 2.30
CA LYS A 16 -5.15 24.09 1.35
C LYS A 16 -5.88 23.16 0.38
N SER A 17 -5.74 23.38 -0.91
CA SER A 17 -6.28 22.50 -1.96
C SER A 17 -5.17 21.73 -2.65
N VAL A 18 -5.37 20.43 -2.82
CA VAL A 18 -4.56 19.60 -3.73
C VAL A 18 -5.46 19.21 -4.89
N SER A 19 -5.13 19.68 -6.10
CA SER A 19 -5.83 19.28 -7.32
C SER A 19 -5.07 18.17 -8.01
N CYS A 20 -5.73 17.03 -8.23
CA CYS A 20 -5.22 15.99 -9.11
C CYS A 20 -6.10 15.94 -10.37
N PRO A 21 -5.56 16.23 -11.56
CA PRO A 21 -6.25 15.89 -12.79
C PRO A 21 -6.42 14.38 -12.87
N TYR A 22 -7.63 13.90 -13.12
CA TYR A 22 -7.78 12.56 -13.65
C TYR A 22 -7.89 12.68 -15.17
N ILE A 23 -6.84 12.24 -15.86
CA ILE A 23 -6.80 12.18 -17.31
C ILE A 23 -7.24 10.80 -17.70
N ASP A 24 -8.29 10.73 -18.52
CA ASP A 24 -8.66 9.52 -19.23
C ASP A 24 -7.43 8.94 -19.94
N LEU A 25 -6.99 7.74 -19.54
CA LEU A 25 -5.80 7.05 -20.04
C LEU A 25 -5.87 6.71 -21.53
N SER A 26 -7.00 6.97 -22.20
CA SER A 26 -7.10 6.96 -23.66
C SER A 26 -6.41 8.14 -24.36
N VAL A 27 -5.90 9.12 -23.62
CA VAL A 27 -5.15 10.27 -24.15
C VAL A 27 -3.64 9.97 -24.09
N PRO A 28 -2.96 9.71 -25.23
CA PRO A 28 -1.74 8.91 -25.18
C PRO A 28 -0.47 9.57 -24.61
N GLU A 29 -0.37 10.90 -24.50
CA GLU A 29 1.00 11.47 -24.56
C GLU A 29 1.33 12.75 -23.80
N LEU A 30 0.47 13.35 -22.96
CA LEU A 30 0.71 14.75 -22.57
C LEU A 30 0.81 15.15 -21.10
N VAL A 31 0.90 14.24 -20.12
CA VAL A 31 1.12 14.65 -18.72
C VAL A 31 2.14 13.80 -18.00
N THR A 32 3.42 14.07 -18.28
CA THR A 32 4.55 13.58 -17.47
C THR A 32 5.42 14.70 -16.90
N GLN A 33 5.15 15.96 -17.24
CA GLN A 33 5.90 17.13 -16.74
C GLN A 33 5.01 17.99 -15.81
N PRO A 34 5.23 17.97 -14.48
CA PRO A 34 4.44 18.71 -13.50
C PRO A 34 4.39 20.22 -13.75
N GLU A 35 5.45 20.81 -14.31
CA GLU A 35 5.58 22.23 -14.62
C GLU A 35 4.73 22.70 -15.81
N LEU A 36 4.31 21.80 -16.70
CA LEU A 36 3.38 22.10 -17.80
C LEU A 36 1.91 21.95 -17.38
N PHE A 37 1.68 21.61 -16.10
CA PHE A 37 0.37 21.42 -15.53
C PHE A 37 -0.32 22.76 -15.19
N ASP A 38 -0.60 23.58 -16.21
CA ASP A 38 -1.47 24.76 -16.05
C ASP A 38 -2.92 24.37 -16.38
N GLN A 39 -3.78 24.44 -15.36
CA GLN A 39 -5.22 24.20 -15.47
C GLN A 39 -5.88 25.05 -16.58
N ARG A 40 -5.33 26.25 -16.87
CA ARG A 40 -5.83 27.15 -17.93
C ARG A 40 -5.45 26.70 -19.34
N TYR A 41 -4.44 25.85 -19.47
CA TYR A 41 -3.96 25.34 -20.75
C TYR A 41 -4.79 24.13 -21.22
N PHE A 42 -5.16 23.24 -20.30
CA PHE A 42 -5.92 22.01 -20.61
C PHE A 42 -7.33 22.26 -21.15
N HIS A 43 -8.09 23.20 -20.57
CA HIS A 43 -9.42 23.55 -21.08
C HIS A 43 -9.37 24.08 -22.53
N ARG A 44 -8.31 24.82 -22.88
CA ARG A 44 -8.10 25.32 -24.25
C ARG A 44 -7.70 24.21 -25.21
N LEU A 45 -6.86 23.27 -24.77
CA LEU A 45 -6.34 22.18 -25.60
C LEU A 45 -7.46 21.20 -26.03
N LEU A 46 -8.47 21.00 -25.17
CA LEU A 46 -9.45 19.92 -25.32
C LEU A 46 -10.83 20.37 -25.85
N ARG A 47 -11.07 21.70 -25.96
CA ARG A 47 -12.34 22.29 -26.42
C ARG A 47 -13.60 21.66 -25.79
N GLN A 48 -13.50 21.25 -24.52
CA GLN A 48 -14.59 20.61 -23.79
C GLN A 48 -15.31 21.61 -22.88
N PRO A 49 -16.59 21.36 -22.51
CA PRO A 49 -17.23 22.11 -21.42
C PRO A 49 -16.39 21.99 -20.13
N ALA A 50 -16.48 22.99 -19.26
CA ALA A 50 -15.73 23.06 -18.02
C ALA A 50 -15.73 21.71 -17.26
N PRO A 51 -14.58 21.26 -16.72
CA PRO A 51 -14.48 19.96 -16.08
C PRO A 51 -15.48 19.85 -14.93
N GLN A 52 -16.08 18.67 -14.78
CA GLN A 52 -16.88 18.37 -13.61
C GLN A 52 -15.92 18.21 -12.41
N VAL A 53 -16.07 19.09 -11.43
CA VAL A 53 -15.26 19.08 -10.20
C VAL A 53 -15.90 18.11 -9.22
N PHE A 54 -15.11 17.15 -8.74
CA PHE A 54 -15.44 16.32 -7.60
C PHE A 54 -14.63 16.78 -6.40
N GLU A 55 -15.32 17.24 -5.36
CA GLU A 55 -14.71 17.68 -4.11
C GLU A 55 -14.95 16.63 -3.03
N PHE A 56 -13.86 16.15 -2.42
CA PHE A 56 -13.91 15.31 -1.23
C PHE A 56 -13.18 16.04 -0.11
N ASN A 57 -13.88 16.27 1.00
CA ASN A 57 -13.33 16.91 2.19
C ASN A 57 -12.52 15.86 2.97
N VAL A 58 -11.21 16.07 3.12
CA VAL A 58 -10.29 15.07 3.70
C VAL A 58 -10.06 15.29 5.21
N ASP A 59 -10.72 16.28 5.82
CA ASP A 59 -10.28 16.86 7.11
C ASP A 59 -10.90 16.30 8.38
N ARG A 60 -11.68 15.23 8.28
CA ARG A 60 -12.23 14.60 9.50
C ARG A 60 -11.32 13.52 10.07
N LEU A 61 -10.15 13.30 9.48
CA LEU A 61 -9.24 12.24 9.89
C LEU A 61 -7.99 12.86 10.51
N ASP A 62 -8.00 12.96 11.83
CA ASP A 62 -6.77 13.17 12.59
C ASP A 62 -5.88 11.92 12.46
N ILE A 63 -4.59 12.15 12.26
CA ILE A 63 -3.60 11.07 12.30
C ILE A 63 -3.64 10.46 13.71
N PRO A 64 -3.79 9.12 13.86
CA PRO A 64 -3.76 8.49 15.17
C PRO A 64 -2.52 8.92 15.96
N ALA A 65 -2.72 9.39 17.20
CA ALA A 65 -1.65 10.00 17.99
C ALA A 65 -0.41 9.11 18.12
N TRP A 66 -0.61 7.79 18.28
CA TRP A 66 0.46 6.80 18.40
C TRP A 66 1.41 6.77 17.19
N LEU A 67 0.94 7.13 15.99
CA LEU A 67 1.76 7.08 14.78
C LEU A 67 2.90 8.11 14.82
N ARG A 68 2.75 9.20 15.58
CA ARG A 68 3.80 10.23 15.74
C ARG A 68 5.02 9.72 16.50
N GLU A 69 4.83 8.67 17.31
CA GLU A 69 5.85 8.04 18.14
C GLU A 69 6.19 6.63 17.62
N ALA A 70 5.66 6.25 16.46
CA ALA A 70 5.85 4.93 15.91
C ALA A 70 7.27 4.74 15.36
N VAL A 71 7.91 3.65 15.78
CA VAL A 71 9.10 3.08 15.15
C VAL A 71 8.61 1.82 14.43
N ILE A 72 8.41 1.96 13.12
CA ILE A 72 7.81 0.91 12.28
C ILE A 72 8.91 -0.02 11.77
N TYR A 73 8.70 -1.33 11.92
CA TYR A 73 9.56 -2.36 11.36
C TYR A 73 8.80 -3.16 10.31
N GLN A 74 9.28 -3.11 9.07
CA GLN A 74 8.70 -3.90 7.98
C GLN A 74 9.22 -5.34 8.06
N ILE A 75 8.30 -6.30 8.03
CA ILE A 75 8.61 -7.73 8.02
C ILE A 75 8.16 -8.32 6.69
N PHE A 76 9.11 -8.85 5.93
CA PHE A 76 8.80 -9.76 4.84
C PHE A 76 8.64 -11.19 5.38
N VAL A 77 7.39 -11.64 5.52
CA VAL A 77 7.03 -12.77 6.40
C VAL A 77 7.74 -14.07 6.01
N ASP A 78 7.79 -14.41 4.71
CA ASP A 78 8.45 -15.63 4.21
C ASP A 78 9.96 -15.68 4.50
N ARG A 79 10.60 -14.53 4.78
CA ARG A 79 12.05 -14.41 4.94
C ARG A 79 12.52 -14.05 6.35
N PHE A 80 11.61 -13.69 7.25
CA PHE A 80 12.02 -13.16 8.54
C PHE A 80 12.54 -14.25 9.48
N THR A 81 11.73 -15.26 9.76
CA THR A 81 12.14 -16.40 10.59
C THR A 81 11.17 -17.56 10.41
N PRO A 82 11.66 -18.80 10.30
CA PRO A 82 10.82 -19.97 10.29
C PRO A 82 10.23 -20.23 11.67
N ILE A 83 9.32 -21.19 11.75
CA ILE A 83 8.81 -21.72 13.02
C ILE A 83 10.01 -22.23 13.85
N PRO A 84 10.08 -21.94 15.17
CA PRO A 84 11.17 -22.43 16.02
C PRO A 84 11.44 -23.92 15.84
N GLY A 85 12.70 -24.26 15.59
CA GLY A 85 13.14 -25.64 15.33
C GLY A 85 13.04 -26.09 13.87
N GLN A 86 12.49 -25.28 12.97
CA GLN A 86 12.52 -25.53 11.53
C GLN A 86 13.64 -24.70 10.87
N PRO A 87 14.37 -25.26 9.89
CA PRO A 87 15.31 -24.49 9.10
C PRO A 87 14.56 -23.68 8.03
N PHE A 88 15.21 -22.66 7.48
CA PHE A 88 14.80 -22.11 6.18
C PHE A 88 14.98 -23.18 5.09
N ALA A 89 14.22 -23.05 4.00
CA ALA A 89 14.46 -23.85 2.81
C ALA A 89 15.86 -23.60 2.25
N ASP A 90 16.55 -24.68 1.87
CA ASP A 90 17.85 -24.61 1.22
C ASP A 90 17.67 -24.39 -0.29
N THR A 91 17.60 -23.11 -0.68
CA THR A 91 17.43 -22.71 -2.08
C THR A 91 18.11 -21.38 -2.37
N GLN A 92 18.60 -21.24 -3.60
CA GLN A 92 19.13 -19.98 -4.13
C GLN A 92 18.12 -19.26 -5.04
N ASP A 93 16.98 -19.89 -5.32
CA ASP A 93 15.91 -19.28 -6.10
C ASP A 93 15.20 -18.21 -5.27
N LEU A 94 15.43 -16.95 -5.61
CA LEU A 94 14.79 -15.81 -4.94
C LEU A 94 13.27 -15.81 -5.09
N GLY A 95 12.74 -16.49 -6.12
CA GLY A 95 11.31 -16.67 -6.36
C GLY A 95 10.68 -17.78 -5.52
N ALA A 96 11.49 -18.64 -4.89
CA ALA A 96 11.02 -19.74 -4.06
C ALA A 96 10.56 -19.26 -2.67
N PHE A 97 9.87 -20.16 -1.98
CA PHE A 97 9.47 -20.00 -0.59
C PHE A 97 10.61 -20.42 0.33
N PHE A 98 10.89 -19.61 1.35
CA PHE A 98 11.96 -19.88 2.31
C PHE A 98 11.43 -20.43 3.63
N GLY A 99 10.12 -20.30 3.90
CA GLY A 99 9.47 -20.96 5.04
C GLY A 99 9.39 -20.11 6.30
N GLY A 100 9.51 -18.79 6.19
CA GLY A 100 9.13 -17.88 7.26
C GLY A 100 7.63 -17.95 7.56
N ALA A 101 7.26 -17.76 8.83
CA ALA A 101 5.89 -17.98 9.32
C ALA A 101 5.52 -17.01 10.44
N LEU A 102 4.21 -16.83 10.68
CA LEU A 102 3.66 -15.98 11.74
C LEU A 102 4.17 -16.39 13.13
N ARG A 103 4.14 -17.69 13.44
CA ARG A 103 4.69 -18.23 14.70
C ARG A 103 6.18 -17.94 14.88
N GLY A 104 6.90 -17.85 13.77
CA GLY A 104 8.28 -17.41 13.76
C GLY A 104 8.40 -15.96 14.25
N ILE A 105 7.57 -15.05 13.71
CA ILE A 105 7.53 -13.65 14.15
C ILE A 105 7.21 -13.57 15.63
N THR A 106 6.21 -14.30 16.11
CA THR A 106 5.83 -14.35 17.53
C THR A 106 7.00 -14.74 18.42
N ALA A 107 7.78 -15.74 18.01
CA ALA A 107 8.97 -16.18 18.74
C ALA A 107 10.13 -15.16 18.75
N ARG A 108 10.04 -14.08 17.98
CA ARG A 108 11.04 -13.00 17.90
C ARG A 108 10.50 -11.65 18.40
N LEU A 109 9.33 -11.62 19.05
CA LEU A 109 8.78 -10.37 19.59
C LEU A 109 9.68 -9.76 20.67
N ASP A 110 10.36 -10.57 21.50
CA ASP A 110 11.33 -10.06 22.48
C ASP A 110 12.48 -9.31 21.79
N TYR A 111 13.04 -9.87 20.71
CA TYR A 111 14.06 -9.19 19.89
C TYR A 111 13.56 -7.85 19.31
N LEU A 112 12.32 -7.84 18.79
CA LEU A 112 11.73 -6.63 18.21
C LEU A 112 11.46 -5.57 19.29
N SER A 113 11.04 -6.00 20.48
CA SER A 113 10.81 -5.13 21.64
C SER A 113 12.12 -4.55 22.17
N GLU A 114 13.18 -5.36 22.30
CA GLU A 114 14.52 -4.91 22.69
C GLU A 114 15.11 -3.89 21.70
N LEU A 115 14.82 -4.05 20.40
CA LEU A 115 15.20 -3.08 19.37
C LEU A 115 14.47 -1.73 19.52
N GLY A 116 13.36 -1.68 20.27
CA GLY A 116 12.54 -0.48 20.47
C GLY A 116 11.44 -0.28 19.43
N VAL A 117 11.11 -1.30 18.64
CA VAL A 117 10.02 -1.27 17.66
C VAL A 117 8.68 -1.35 18.38
N ASN A 118 7.71 -0.54 17.97
CA ASN A 118 6.35 -0.53 18.54
C ASN A 118 5.24 -0.70 17.48
N CYS A 119 5.60 -0.88 16.21
CA CYS A 119 4.66 -1.14 15.12
C CYS A 119 5.29 -2.09 14.10
N LEU A 120 4.56 -3.16 13.75
CA LEU A 120 4.97 -4.09 12.71
C LEU A 120 4.17 -3.83 11.44
N TRP A 121 4.89 -3.69 10.32
CA TRP A 121 4.29 -3.65 9.00
C TRP A 121 4.60 -4.96 8.28
N LEU A 122 3.59 -5.83 8.15
CA LEU A 122 3.73 -7.09 7.44
C LEU A 122 3.48 -6.89 5.94
N THR A 123 4.28 -7.56 5.12
CA THR A 123 3.89 -7.87 3.73
C THR A 123 2.61 -8.72 3.72
N PRO A 124 1.90 -8.83 2.58
CA PRO A 124 0.65 -9.60 2.52
C PRO A 124 0.75 -11.02 3.09
N ILE A 125 -0.26 -11.41 3.87
CA ILE A 125 -0.35 -12.72 4.55
C ILE A 125 -1.57 -13.53 4.11
N PHE A 126 -2.21 -13.11 3.02
CA PHE A 126 -3.36 -13.78 2.42
C PHE A 126 -2.91 -14.90 1.48
N PRO A 127 -3.73 -15.96 1.27
CA PRO A 127 -3.48 -16.99 0.28
C PRO A 127 -3.09 -16.41 -1.08
N ALA A 128 -1.92 -16.80 -1.58
CA ALA A 128 -1.40 -16.33 -2.85
C ALA A 128 -0.42 -17.36 -3.45
N PRO A 129 -0.37 -17.52 -4.79
CA PRO A 129 0.56 -18.44 -5.41
C PRO A 129 2.01 -17.91 -5.41
N SER A 130 2.22 -16.60 -5.29
CA SER A 130 3.56 -16.02 -5.19
C SER A 130 4.12 -16.04 -3.75
N HIS A 131 5.44 -15.89 -3.62
CA HIS A 131 6.13 -15.71 -2.34
C HIS A 131 5.94 -14.31 -1.74
N HIS A 132 5.57 -13.31 -2.55
CA HIS A 132 5.39 -11.93 -2.09
C HIS A 132 3.95 -11.60 -1.67
N GLY A 133 2.96 -12.37 -2.12
CA GLY A 133 1.57 -12.30 -1.65
C GLY A 133 0.72 -11.14 -2.19
N TYR A 134 1.18 -10.44 -3.24
CA TYR A 134 0.45 -9.29 -3.82
C TYR A 134 -0.61 -9.68 -4.87
N ASP A 135 -0.80 -10.97 -5.05
CA ASP A 135 -1.74 -11.67 -5.91
C ASP A 135 -2.72 -12.53 -5.07
N PRO A 136 -3.50 -11.89 -4.17
CA PRO A 136 -4.33 -12.60 -3.20
C PRO A 136 -5.49 -13.32 -3.87
N MET A 137 -5.73 -14.55 -3.41
CA MET A 137 -6.81 -15.42 -3.83
C MET A 137 -8.02 -15.36 -2.90
N ASP A 138 -7.78 -15.08 -1.61
CA ASP A 138 -8.81 -14.94 -0.58
C ASP A 138 -8.36 -13.93 0.49
N TYR A 139 -9.07 -12.81 0.63
CA TYR A 139 -8.73 -11.79 1.62
C TYR A 139 -9.18 -12.13 3.06
N PHE A 140 -9.93 -13.22 3.25
CA PHE A 140 -10.52 -13.59 4.54
C PHE A 140 -9.81 -14.77 5.23
N ALA A 141 -8.76 -15.30 4.60
CA ALA A 141 -7.96 -16.39 5.13
C ALA A 141 -6.48 -15.98 5.30
N ILE A 142 -5.77 -16.71 6.15
CA ILE A 142 -4.31 -16.64 6.24
C ILE A 142 -3.72 -17.63 5.24
N GLU A 143 -2.63 -17.25 4.59
CA GLU A 143 -1.85 -18.12 3.71
C GLU A 143 -1.40 -19.37 4.49
N PRO A 144 -1.84 -20.58 4.12
CA PRO A 144 -1.54 -21.81 4.85
C PRO A 144 -0.05 -22.08 5.06
N ARG A 145 0.82 -21.57 4.17
CA ARG A 145 2.28 -21.65 4.35
C ARG A 145 2.81 -20.80 5.50
N LEU A 146 2.14 -19.69 5.81
CA LEU A 146 2.56 -18.73 6.83
C LEU A 146 1.95 -19.02 8.21
N GLY A 147 0.84 -19.77 8.26
CA GLY A 147 0.14 -20.16 9.48
C GLY A 147 -1.36 -20.30 9.28
N ASP A 148 -2.12 -20.11 10.36
CA ASP A 148 -3.57 -20.04 10.33
C ASP A 148 -4.11 -18.77 11.02
N MET A 149 -5.44 -18.65 11.13
CA MET A 149 -6.07 -17.52 11.80
C MET A 149 -5.77 -17.47 13.31
N ALA A 150 -5.53 -18.61 13.95
CA ALA A 150 -5.18 -18.65 15.36
C ALA A 150 -3.75 -18.17 15.60
N ASP A 151 -2.83 -18.40 14.66
CA ASP A 151 -1.48 -17.85 14.69
C ASP A 151 -1.44 -16.32 14.51
N PHE A 152 -2.49 -15.72 13.92
CA PHE A 152 -2.59 -14.28 13.68
C PHE A 152 -3.22 -13.48 14.84
N GLN A 153 -4.09 -14.12 15.62
CA GLN A 153 -4.87 -13.49 16.71
C GLN A 153 -4.08 -13.38 18.02
#